data_AF-A0A7C1TMZ3-F1
#
_entry.id   AF-A0A7C1TMZ3-F1
#
_cell.length_a   1.000
_cell.length_b   1.000
_cell.length_c   1.000
_cell.angle_alpha   90.00
_cell.angle_beta   90.00
_cell.angle_gamma   90.00
#
_symmetry.space_group_name_H-M   'P 1'
#
loop_
_entity.id
_entity.type
_entity.pdbx_description
1 polymer ?
#
loop_
_entity_poly.entity_id
_entity_poly.type
_entity_poly.pdbx_seq_one_letter_code
_entity_poly.pdbx_strand_id
1 'polypeptide(L)' 'ALRKALKLKPGDRLVARKVGDSLVLERRETVERRLRERFRHVPRDVDLADELIAERRSEAKREAG' A
#
# COMPACT_ATOMS: atom_id res chain seq x y z
N ALA A 1 -20.44 -14.36 -12.02
CA ALA A 1 -20.99 -13.20 -11.28
C ALA A 1 -19.89 -12.17 -10.94
N LEU A 2 -18.80 -12.55 -10.26
CA LEU A 2 -17.75 -11.64 -9.79
C LEU A 2 -17.10 -10.77 -10.89
N ARG A 3 -16.78 -11.35 -12.06
CA ARG A 3 -16.22 -10.61 -13.21
C ARG A 3 -17.10 -9.42 -13.64
N LYS A 4 -18.42 -9.60 -13.67
CA LYS A 4 -19.38 -8.54 -14.04
C LYS A 4 -19.52 -7.49 -12.93
N ALA A 5 -19.63 -7.93 -11.68
CA ALA A 5 -19.71 -7.03 -10.52
C ALA A 5 -18.47 -6.13 -10.40
N LEU A 6 -17.29 -6.69 -10.68
CA LEU A 6 -16.03 -5.96 -10.75
C LEU A 6 -15.78 -5.33 -12.13
N LYS A 7 -16.73 -5.36 -13.09
CA LYS A 7 -16.58 -4.78 -14.45
C LYS A 7 -15.26 -5.15 -15.15
N LEU A 8 -14.79 -6.38 -14.97
CA LEU A 8 -13.51 -6.85 -15.51
C LEU A 8 -13.66 -7.34 -16.94
N LYS A 9 -12.69 -7.00 -17.77
CA LYS A 9 -12.53 -7.48 -19.15
C LYS A 9 -11.43 -8.54 -19.22
N PRO A 10 -11.46 -9.45 -20.21
CA PRO A 10 -10.33 -10.32 -20.49
C PRO A 10 -9.05 -9.50 -20.68
N GLY A 11 -7.96 -9.88 -20.00
CA GLY A 11 -6.69 -9.17 -20.02
C GLY A 11 -6.50 -8.14 -18.90
N ASP A 12 -7.55 -7.79 -18.14
CA ASP A 12 -7.42 -6.89 -16.99
C ASP A 12 -6.54 -7.51 -15.90
N ARG A 13 -5.60 -6.72 -15.39
CA ARG A 13 -4.68 -7.13 -14.32
C ARG A 13 -5.25 -6.75 -12.96
N LEU A 14 -5.25 -7.73 -12.04
CA LEU A 14 -5.68 -7.55 -10.66
C LEU A 14 -4.52 -7.77 -9.69
N VAL A 15 -4.60 -7.10 -8.55
CA VAL A 15 -3.74 -7.35 -7.40
C VAL A 15 -4.46 -8.30 -6.48
N ALA A 16 -3.83 -9.44 -6.18
CA ALA A 16 -4.29 -10.39 -5.18
C ALA A 16 -3.50 -10.19 -3.89
N ARG A 17 -4.18 -10.11 -2.75
CA ARG A 17 -3.53 -10.08 -1.43
C ARG A 17 -4.31 -10.88 -0.40
N LYS A 18 -3.58 -11.49 0.53
CA LYS A 18 -4.16 -12.12 1.73
C LYS A 18 -4.45 -11.04 2.78
N VAL A 19 -5.63 -11.09 3.39
CA VAL A 19 -6.03 -10.23 4.52
C VAL A 19 -6.67 -11.12 5.58
N GLY A 20 -5.97 -11.36 6.69
CA GLY A 20 -6.34 -12.42 7.62
C GLY A 20 -6.42 -13.74 6.86
N ASP A 21 -7.56 -14.42 6.91
CA ASP A 21 -7.81 -15.67 6.17
C ASP A 21 -8.59 -15.48 4.86
N SER A 22 -8.75 -14.23 4.41
CA SER A 22 -9.43 -13.90 3.17
C SER A 22 -8.45 -13.60 2.03
N LEU A 23 -8.81 -14.02 0.81
CA LEU A 23 -8.17 -13.57 -0.42
C LEU A 23 -8.94 -12.38 -1.00
N VAL A 24 -8.28 -11.24 -1.15
CA VAL A 24 -8.87 -10.03 -1.71
C VAL A 24 -8.28 -9.77 -3.09
N LEU A 25 -9.16 -9.61 -4.08
CA LEU A 25 -8.82 -9.23 -5.45
C LEU A 25 -9.25 -7.80 -5.70
N GLU A 26 -8.30 -6.94 -6.05
CA GLU A 26 -8.54 -5.52 -6.26
C GLU A 26 -7.96 -5.05 -7.59
N ARG A 27 -8.59 -4.06 -8.20
CA ARG A 27 -7.99 -3.35 -9.33
C ARG A 27 -6.88 -2.44 -8.85
N ARG A 28 -5.84 -2.29 -9.68
CA ARG A 28 -4.70 -1.43 -9.36
C ARG A 28 -5.13 -0.01 -9.00
N GLU A 29 -6.03 0.61 -9.75
CA GLU A 29 -6.50 1.97 -9.44
C GLU A 29 -7.19 2.07 -8.07
N THR A 30 -7.82 0.99 -7.61
CA THR A 30 -8.48 0.97 -6.29
C THR A 30 -7.44 0.94 -5.16
N VAL A 31 -6.36 0.19 -5.36
CA VAL A 31 -5.24 0.15 -4.42
C VAL A 31 -4.55 1.51 -4.35
N GLU A 32 -4.27 2.12 -5.50
CA GLU A 32 -3.65 3.44 -5.57
C GLU A 32 -4.52 4.53 -4.91
N ARG A 33 -5.82 4.53 -5.18
CA ARG A 33 -6.76 5.47 -4.56
C ARG A 33 -6.79 5.31 -3.04
N ARG A 34 -6.90 4.07 -2.54
CA ARG A 34 -6.87 3.80 -1.10
C ARG A 34 -5.58 4.29 -0.46
N LEU A 35 -4.43 4.08 -1.10
CA LEU A 35 -3.14 4.58 -0.61
C LEU A 35 -3.14 6.11 -0.53
N ARG A 36 -3.58 6.79 -1.60
CA ARG A 36 -3.67 8.26 -1.61
C ARG A 36 -4.62 8.78 -0.53
N GLU A 37 -5.78 8.15 -0.35
CA GLU A 37 -6.75 8.52 0.70
C GLU A 37 -6.16 8.32 2.09
N ARG A 38 -5.47 7.19 2.33
CA ARG A 38 -4.84 6.89 3.61
C ARG A 38 -3.83 7.96 4.03
N PHE A 39 -3.01 8.45 3.10
CA PHE A 39 -1.96 9.44 3.40
C PHE A 39 -2.37 10.89 3.14
N ARG A 40 -3.64 11.14 2.78
CA ARG A 40 -4.13 12.49 2.48
C ARG A 40 -4.02 13.48 3.65
N HIS A 41 -4.00 12.97 4.89
CA HIS A 41 -3.87 13.77 6.10
C HIS A 41 -2.43 14.19 6.42
N VAL A 42 -1.45 13.65 5.70
CA VAL A 42 -0.03 13.96 5.91
C VAL A 42 0.26 15.32 5.26
N PRO A 43 0.83 16.28 6.00
CA PRO A 43 1.26 17.57 5.45
C PRO A 43 2.30 17.39 4.32
N ARG A 44 2.30 18.29 3.34
CA ARG A 44 3.19 18.19 2.16
C ARG A 44 4.67 18.43 2.47
N ASP A 45 4.92 19.09 3.58
CA ASP A 45 6.23 19.43 4.14
C ASP A 45 6.82 18.29 5.00
N VAL A 46 6.06 17.22 5.23
CA VAL A 46 6.51 16.04 5.98
C VAL A 46 6.94 14.94 5.03
N ASP A 47 8.20 14.52 5.11
CA ASP A 47 8.71 13.32 4.43
C ASP A 47 8.77 12.14 5.39
N LEU A 48 7.69 11.34 5.38
CA LEU A 48 7.60 10.13 6.19
C LEU A 48 8.65 9.06 5.83
N ALA A 49 9.16 9.05 4.60
CA ALA A 49 10.16 8.08 4.20
C ALA A 49 11.51 8.42 4.83
N ASP A 50 11.89 9.70 4.81
CA ASP A 50 13.11 10.18 5.45
C ASP A 50 13.10 9.97 6.97
N GLU A 51 11.96 10.20 7.63
CA GLU A 51 11.79 9.92 9.06
C GLU A 51 12.03 8.43 9.38
N LEU A 52 11.38 7.52 8.64
CA LEU A 52 11.53 6.08 8.84
C LEU A 52 12.96 5.59 8.53
N ILE A 53 13.60 6.15 7.50
CA ILE A 53 15.00 5.82 7.16
C ILE A 53 15.95 6.30 8.26
N ALA A 54 15.72 7.50 8.81
CA ALA A 54 16.51 8.05 9.90
C ALA A 54 16.39 7.18 11.16
N GLU A 55 15.17 6.75 11.51
CA GLU A 55 14.90 5.83 12.62
C GLU A 55 15.66 4.51 12.45
N ARG A 56 15.55 3.87 11.28
CA ARG A 56 16.26 2.61 10.99
C ARG A 56 17.77 2.74 11.05
N ARG A 57 18.33 3.86 10.60
CA ARG A 57 19.79 4.12 10.70
C ARG A 57 20.23 4.33 12.15
N SER A 58 19.40 4.96 12.98
CA SER A 58 19.65 5.11 14.42
C SER A 58 19.65 3.76 15.13
N GLU A 59 18.67 2.89 14.83
CA GLU A 59 18.60 1.52 15.34
C GLU A 59 19.83 0.70 14.94
N ALA A 60 20.18 0.69 13.65
CA ALA A 60 21.35 -0.06 13.18
C ALA A 60 22.66 0.36 13.85
N LYS A 61 22.81 1.65 14.19
CA LYS A 61 23.97 2.15 14.95
C LYS A 61 23.98 1.66 16.40
N ARG A 62 22.81 1.49 17.03
CA ARG A 62 22.68 0.97 18.39
C ARG A 62 22.92 -0.54 18.46
N GLU A 63 22.57 -1.28 17.41
CA GLU A 63 22.78 -2.72 17.34
C GLU A 63 24.22 -3.12 16.99
N ALA A 64 24.96 -2.25 16.31
CA ALA A 64 26.34 -2.51 15.87
C ALA A 64 27.42 -2.12 16.91
N GLY A 65 27.03 -1.52 18.05
CA GLY A 65 27.92 -1.13 19.15
C GLY A 65 27.76 -2.06 20.34
#